data_AF-A0A5B0FVD2-F1
#
_entry.id   AF-A0A5B0FVD2-F1
#
_cell.length_a   1.000
_cell.length_b   1.000
_cell.length_c   1.000
_cell.angle_alpha   90.00
_cell.angle_beta   90.00
_cell.angle_gamma   90.00
#
_symmetry.space_group_name_H-M   'P 1'
#
loop_
_entity.id
_entity.type
_entity.pdbx_description
1 polymer ?
#
loop_
_entity_poly.entity_id
_entity_poly.type
_entity_poly.pdbx_seq_one_letter_code
_entity_poly.pdbx_strand_id
1 'polypeptide(L)'
;MALQINPALDIAYIDQAYGEDPVILHMIFDAFLSDSLPRWRALETALSTNDRKESASIVHGLKPSFTMTGLTGIRTRVDSLEKAIKEHAEQAELMNMYISISKDLDEFLPILETESARLKKL
;
A
#
# COMPACT_ATOMS: atom_id res chain seq x y z
N MET A 1 -5.69 -8.66 25.20
CA MET A 1 -7.12 -8.58 24.78
C MET A 1 -6.99 -8.33 23.30
N ALA A 2 -7.34 -9.30 22.46
CA ALA A 2 -6.97 -9.26 21.05
C ALA A 2 -7.43 -7.95 20.41
N LEU A 3 -6.53 -7.32 19.63
CA LEU A 3 -6.87 -6.12 18.88
C LEU A 3 -7.90 -6.48 17.83
N GLN A 4 -9.07 -5.84 17.88
CA GLN A 4 -10.09 -6.01 16.84
C GLN A 4 -9.74 -5.11 15.66
N ILE A 5 -8.91 -5.61 14.76
CA ILE A 5 -8.58 -4.97 13.48
C ILE A 5 -9.70 -5.26 12.46
N ASN A 6 -9.89 -4.36 11.50
CA ASN A 6 -10.87 -4.56 10.44
C ASN A 6 -10.53 -5.80 9.58
N PRO A 7 -11.47 -6.75 9.38
CA PRO A 7 -11.23 -8.00 8.66
C PRO A 7 -11.01 -7.85 7.15
N ALA A 8 -11.18 -6.64 6.60
CA ALA A 8 -10.78 -6.34 5.23
C ALA A 8 -9.24 -6.36 5.07
N LEU A 9 -8.48 -6.17 6.15
CA LEU A 9 -7.04 -6.32 6.17
C LEU A 9 -6.64 -7.78 6.43
N ASP A 10 -5.43 -8.15 6.04
CA ASP A 10 -4.85 -9.46 6.35
C ASP A 10 -4.47 -9.54 7.84
N ILE A 11 -5.46 -9.84 8.68
CA ILE A 11 -5.28 -9.93 10.13
C ILE A 11 -4.31 -11.06 10.49
N ALA A 12 -4.32 -12.17 9.75
CA ALA A 12 -3.39 -13.27 10.00
C ALA A 12 -1.94 -12.82 9.85
N TYR A 13 -1.64 -12.04 8.81
CA TYR A 13 -0.32 -11.43 8.64
C TYR A 13 -0.01 -10.43 9.75
N ILE A 14 -0.93 -9.51 10.04
CA ILE A 14 -0.76 -8.46 11.05
C ILE A 14 -0.45 -9.07 12.43
N ASP A 15 -1.24 -10.05 12.87
CA ASP A 15 -1.06 -10.73 14.16
C ASP A 15 0.26 -11.51 14.20
N GLN A 16 0.63 -12.15 13.08
CA GLN A 16 1.92 -12.86 12.99
C GLN A 16 3.12 -11.91 13.05
N ALA A 17 3.03 -10.74 12.42
CA ALA A 17 4.12 -9.79 12.28
C ALA A 17 4.30 -8.90 13.51
N TYR A 18 3.20 -8.50 14.15
CA TYR A 18 3.19 -7.45 15.18
C TYR A 18 2.53 -7.88 16.49
N GLY A 19 1.83 -9.02 16.51
CA GLY A 19 1.08 -9.48 17.67
C GLY A 19 -0.03 -8.51 18.08
N GLU A 20 -0.31 -8.45 19.39
CA GLU A 20 -1.33 -7.56 19.97
C GLU A 20 -0.76 -6.19 20.38
N ASP A 21 0.25 -5.64 19.70
CA ASP A 21 0.85 -4.34 20.04
C ASP A 21 0.19 -3.17 19.25
N PRO A 22 -0.70 -2.38 19.89
CA PRO A 22 -1.39 -1.28 19.21
C PRO A 22 -0.47 -0.14 18.83
N VAL A 23 0.64 0.06 19.55
CA VAL A 23 1.59 1.15 19.29
C VAL A 23 2.34 0.85 17.99
N ILE A 24 2.80 -0.39 17.81
CA ILE A 24 3.46 -0.83 16.58
C ILE A 24 2.50 -0.71 15.40
N LEU A 25 1.27 -1.23 15.52
CA LEU A 25 0.30 -1.17 14.42
C LEU A 25 -0.08 0.26 14.04
N HIS A 26 -0.28 1.14 15.02
CA HIS A 26 -0.51 2.55 14.76
C HIS A 26 0.66 3.16 13.97
N MET A 27 1.91 2.93 14.39
CA MET A 27 3.09 3.44 13.68
C MET A 27 3.16 2.94 12.24
N ILE A 28 2.80 1.68 11.98
CA ILE A 28 2.80 1.10 10.62
C ILE A 28 1.72 1.77 9.75
N PHE A 29 0.50 1.91 10.24
CA PHE A 29 -0.57 2.57 9.48
C PHE A 29 -0.27 4.06 9.27
N ASP A 30 0.24 4.75 10.29
CA ASP A 30 0.61 6.16 10.20
C ASP A 30 1.75 6.38 9.19
N ALA A 31 2.79 5.54 9.21
CA ALA A 31 3.88 5.60 8.22
C ALA A 31 3.38 5.32 6.79
N PHE A 32 2.44 4.38 6.63
CA PHE A 32 1.85 4.13 5.33
C PHE A 32 1.08 5.37 4.81
N LEU A 33 0.24 5.96 5.65
CA LEU A 33 -0.59 7.12 5.28
C LEU A 33 0.24 8.38 5.04
N SER A 34 1.29 8.61 5.83
CA SER A 34 2.09 9.84 5.80
C SER A 34 3.27 9.81 4.82
N ASP A 35 3.82 8.64 4.51
CA ASP A 35 4.98 8.50 3.59
C ASP A 35 4.65 7.65 2.36
N SER A 36 4.11 6.44 2.56
CA SER A 36 3.90 5.51 1.45
C SER A 36 2.81 5.97 0.48
N LEU A 37 1.70 6.52 0.99
CA LEU A 37 0.59 7.00 0.15
C LEU A 37 0.98 8.21 -0.72
N PRO A 38 1.65 9.26 -0.21
CA PRO A 38 2.18 10.34 -1.06
C PRO A 38 3.11 9.85 -2.17
N ARG A 39 3.99 8.90 -1.85
CA ARG A 39 4.87 8.27 -2.85
C ARG A 39 4.09 7.46 -3.89
N TRP A 40 3.06 6.73 -3.47
CA TRP A 40 2.13 6.06 -4.40
C TRP A 40 1.43 7.05 -5.33
N ARG A 41 1.03 8.22 -4.82
CA ARG A 41 0.45 9.28 -5.66
C ARG A 41 1.48 9.88 -6.63
N ALA A 42 2.74 10.05 -6.20
CA ALA A 42 3.82 10.51 -7.09
C ALA A 42 4.12 9.55 -8.25
N LEU A 43 3.78 8.26 -8.11
CA LEU A 43 3.90 7.28 -9.19
C LEU A 43 3.09 7.66 -10.42
N GLU A 44 1.92 8.29 -10.25
CA GLU A 44 1.09 8.75 -11.37
C GLU A 44 1.88 9.67 -12.31
N THR A 45 2.57 10.65 -11.72
CA THR A 45 3.40 11.59 -12.47
C THR A 45 4.53 10.85 -13.20
N ALA A 46 5.24 9.96 -12.51
CA ALA A 46 6.35 9.19 -13.11
C ALA A 46 5.88 8.30 -14.28
N LEU A 47 4.71 7.67 -14.15
CA LEU A 47 4.11 6.91 -15.23
C LEU A 47 3.65 7.81 -16.39
N SER A 48 3.06 8.97 -16.10
CA SER A 48 2.59 9.95 -17.11
C SER A 48 3.72 10.60 -17.91
N THR A 49 4.91 10.74 -17.34
CA THR A 49 6.12 11.24 -18.02
C THR A 49 6.96 10.12 -18.64
N ASN A 50 6.50 8.87 -18.56
CA ASN A 50 7.19 7.65 -18.99
C ASN A 50 8.58 7.49 -18.34
N ASP A 51 8.76 8.02 -17.12
CA ASP A 51 9.97 7.80 -16.32
C ASP A 51 9.91 6.41 -15.67
N ARG A 52 10.32 5.41 -16.45
CA ARG A 52 10.27 3.99 -16.04
C ARG A 52 11.23 3.69 -14.90
N LYS A 53 12.36 4.39 -14.83
CA LYS A 53 13.35 4.17 -13.77
C LYS A 53 12.78 4.63 -12.43
N GLU A 54 12.20 5.84 -12.41
CA GLU A 54 11.55 6.36 -11.21
C GLU A 54 10.32 5.54 -10.84
N SER A 55 9.49 5.19 -11.82
CA SER A 55 8.31 4.35 -11.59
C SER A 55 8.66 3.00 -10.96
N ALA A 56 9.68 2.32 -11.48
CA ALA A 56 10.14 1.05 -10.91
C ALA A 56 10.71 1.22 -9.50
N SER A 57 11.46 2.31 -9.24
CA SER A 57 12.02 2.64 -7.93
C SER A 57 10.93 2.88 -6.88
N ILE A 58 9.92 3.70 -7.22
CA ILE A 58 8.78 3.99 -6.36
C ILE A 58 8.03 2.70 -6.03
N VAL A 59 7.64 1.93 -7.06
CA VAL A 59 6.89 0.69 -6.86
C VAL A 59 7.69 -0.27 -5.99
N HIS A 60 8.96 -0.52 -6.31
CA HIS A 60 9.83 -1.43 -5.57
C HIS A 60 9.92 -1.06 -4.08
N GLY A 61 10.11 0.22 -3.78
CA GLY A 61 10.22 0.72 -2.41
C GLY A 61 8.89 0.68 -1.62
N LEU A 62 7.74 0.70 -2.29
CA LEU A 62 6.42 0.68 -1.64
C LEU A 62 5.88 -0.71 -1.36
N LYS A 63 6.40 -1.73 -2.06
CA LYS A 63 6.05 -3.14 -1.86
C LYS A 63 5.93 -3.55 -0.39
N PRO A 64 6.96 -3.40 0.45
CA PRO A 64 6.87 -3.82 1.85
C PRO A 64 5.73 -3.10 2.58
N SER A 65 5.52 -1.81 2.34
CA SER A 65 4.49 -1.03 3.02
C SER A 65 3.08 -1.59 2.84
N PHE A 66 2.73 -2.09 1.64
CA PHE A 66 1.42 -2.73 1.42
C PHE A 66 1.27 -4.05 2.19
N THR A 67 2.34 -4.85 2.29
CA THR A 67 2.29 -6.07 3.10
C THR A 67 2.17 -5.73 4.58
N MET A 68 2.96 -4.78 5.06
CA MET A 68 3.01 -4.36 6.46
C MET A 68 1.65 -3.84 6.95
N THR A 69 0.86 -3.18 6.10
CA THR A 69 -0.49 -2.72 6.45
C THR A 69 -1.59 -3.77 6.30
N GLY A 70 -1.25 -5.02 5.95
CA GLY A 70 -2.21 -6.08 5.70
C GLY A 70 -2.93 -5.96 4.35
N LEU A 71 -2.47 -5.11 3.43
CA LEU A 71 -3.00 -4.97 2.07
C LEU A 71 -2.37 -6.00 1.12
N THR A 72 -2.32 -7.27 1.51
CA THR A 72 -1.61 -8.34 0.78
C THR A 72 -2.21 -8.60 -0.62
N GLY A 73 -3.52 -8.40 -0.82
CA GLY A 73 -4.14 -8.44 -2.15
C GLY A 73 -3.68 -7.31 -3.07
N ILE A 74 -3.55 -6.09 -2.54
CA ILE A 74 -3.02 -4.95 -3.30
C ILE A 74 -1.55 -5.17 -3.64
N ARG A 75 -0.77 -5.69 -2.67
CA ARG A 75 0.65 -6.00 -2.82
C ARG A 75 0.94 -6.84 -4.07
N THR A 76 0.14 -7.86 -4.36
CA THR A 76 0.34 -8.73 -5.54
C THR A 76 0.14 -7.96 -6.85
N ARG A 77 -0.81 -7.03 -6.90
CA ARG A 77 -1.02 -6.18 -8.09
C ARG A 77 0.10 -5.16 -8.26
N VAL A 78 0.63 -4.65 -7.14
CA VAL A 78 1.83 -3.81 -7.13
C VAL A 78 3.06 -4.58 -7.65
N ASP A 79 3.19 -5.88 -7.36
CA ASP A 79 4.21 -6.75 -8.01
C ASP A 79 4.02 -6.81 -9.52
N SER A 80 2.79 -7.04 -9.98
CA SER A 80 2.47 -7.08 -11.42
C SER A 80 2.79 -5.75 -12.11
N LEU A 81 2.49 -4.62 -11.47
CA LEU A 81 2.83 -3.30 -12.00
C LEU A 81 4.35 -3.12 -12.12
N GLU A 82 5.13 -3.49 -11.09
CA GLU A 82 6.60 -3.42 -11.19
C GLU A 82 7.13 -4.24 -12.36
N LYS A 83 6.58 -5.45 -12.53
CA LYS A 83 6.96 -6.35 -13.62
C LYS A 83 6.64 -5.74 -14.97
N ALA A 84 5.44 -5.20 -15.17
CA ALA A 84 5.03 -4.55 -16.41
C ALA A 84 5.92 -3.33 -16.74
N ILE A 85 6.31 -2.53 -15.75
CA ILE A 85 7.26 -1.41 -15.92
C ILE A 85 8.61 -1.94 -16.45
N LYS A 86 9.13 -3.01 -15.85
CA LYS A 86 10.41 -3.64 -16.21
C LYS A 86 10.38 -4.35 -17.56
N GLU A 87 9.24 -4.93 -17.94
CA GLU A 87 9.00 -5.59 -19.23
C GLU A 87 8.65 -4.60 -20.35
N HIS A 88 8.76 -3.32 -20.06
CA HIS A 88 8.57 -2.25 -21.01
C HIS A 88 7.14 -2.12 -21.57
N ALA A 89 6.11 -2.52 -20.82
CA ALA A 89 4.71 -2.40 -21.23
C ALA A 89 4.33 -0.97 -21.68
N GLU A 90 3.24 -0.88 -22.44
CA GLU A 90 2.75 0.39 -22.97
C GLU A 90 2.31 1.33 -21.86
N GLN A 91 2.56 2.63 -22.04
CA GLN A 91 2.26 3.62 -21.01
C GLN A 91 0.79 3.62 -20.58
N ALA A 92 -0.12 3.44 -21.54
CA ALA A 92 -1.56 3.34 -21.28
C ALA A 92 -1.91 2.11 -20.42
N GLU A 93 -1.22 0.98 -20.64
CA GLU A 93 -1.40 -0.22 -19.84
C GLU A 93 -0.95 -0.01 -18.39
N LEU A 94 0.23 0.58 -18.20
CA LEU A 94 0.76 0.91 -16.87
C LEU A 94 -0.16 1.88 -16.11
N MET A 95 -0.68 2.89 -16.80
CA MET A 95 -1.64 3.83 -16.22
C MET A 95 -2.96 3.15 -15.84
N ASN A 96 -3.48 2.24 -16.68
CA ASN A 96 -4.69 1.49 -16.34
C ASN A 96 -4.48 0.59 -15.11
N MET A 97 -3.33 -0.08 -15.01
CA MET A 97 -2.96 -0.85 -13.82
C MET A 97 -2.88 0.04 -12.58
N TYR A 98 -2.23 1.21 -12.69
CA TYR A 98 -2.14 2.19 -11.60
C TYR A 98 -3.53 2.63 -11.14
N ILE A 99 -4.40 3.07 -12.05
CA ILE A 99 -5.76 3.54 -11.73
C ILE A 99 -6.58 2.43 -11.07
N SER A 100 -6.51 1.21 -11.58
CA SER A 100 -7.19 0.04 -10.99
C SER A 100 -6.68 -0.27 -9.58
N ILE A 101 -5.37 -0.10 -9.34
CA ILE A 101 -4.81 -0.30 -8.01
C ILE A 101 -5.24 0.81 -7.06
N SER A 102 -5.14 2.06 -7.49
CA SER A 102 -5.52 3.26 -6.72
C SER A 102 -6.99 3.24 -6.34
N LYS A 103 -7.88 2.81 -7.24
CA LYS A 103 -9.31 2.70 -6.95
C LYS A 103 -9.60 1.78 -5.76
N ASP A 104 -9.02 0.58 -5.77
CA ASP A 104 -9.22 -0.33 -4.63
C ASP A 104 -8.52 0.22 -3.39
N LEU A 105 -7.33 0.82 -3.53
CA LEU A 105 -6.63 1.44 -2.40
C LEU A 105 -7.50 2.50 -1.71
N ASP A 106 -8.22 3.32 -2.47
CA ASP A 106 -9.15 4.33 -1.94
C ASP A 106 -10.29 3.71 -1.11
N GLU A 107 -10.67 2.45 -1.35
CA GLU A 107 -11.63 1.73 -0.51
C GLU A 107 -11.03 1.31 0.85
N PHE A 108 -9.72 1.06 0.90
CA PHE A 108 -9.02 0.69 2.14
C PHE A 108 -8.50 1.89 2.95
N LEU A 109 -8.27 3.06 2.33
CA LEU A 109 -7.75 4.22 3.03
C LEU A 109 -8.59 4.63 4.26
N PRO A 110 -9.94 4.73 4.18
CA PRO A 110 -10.75 5.05 5.35
C PRO A 110 -10.62 4.02 6.49
N ILE A 111 -10.37 2.75 6.14
CA ILE A 111 -10.15 1.68 7.11
C ILE A 111 -8.83 1.91 7.84
N LEU A 112 -7.74 2.15 7.11
CA LEU A 112 -6.43 2.41 7.70
C LEU A 112 -6.42 3.67 8.56
N GLU A 113 -7.08 4.74 8.12
CA GLU A 113 -7.23 5.98 8.90
C GLU A 113 -7.99 5.75 10.20
N THR A 114 -9.12 5.02 10.13
CA THR A 114 -9.95 4.70 11.28
C THR A 114 -9.21 3.81 12.28
N GLU A 115 -8.55 2.76 11.82
CA GLU A 115 -7.78 1.85 12.68
C GLU A 115 -6.59 2.59 13.30
N SER A 116 -5.84 3.39 12.54
CA SER A 116 -4.72 4.18 13.06
C SER A 116 -5.18 5.14 14.16
N ALA A 117 -6.28 5.87 13.93
CA ALA A 117 -6.84 6.80 14.91
C ALA A 117 -7.38 6.11 16.17
N ARG A 118 -7.91 4.88 16.03
CA ARG A 118 -8.38 4.05 17.15
C ARG A 118 -7.20 3.55 17.98
N LEU A 119 -6.18 2.98 17.33
CA LEU A 119 -5.00 2.38 17.95
C LEU A 119 -4.16 3.44 18.70
N LYS A 120 -4.07 4.66 18.17
CA LYS A 120 -3.39 5.79 18.83
C LYS A 120 -3.93 6.13 20.23
N LYS A 121 -5.17 5.75 20.53
CA LYS A 121 -5.85 6.07 21.79
C LYS A 121 -5.80 4.95 22.82
N LEU A 122 -5.27 3.78 22.44
CA LEU A 122 -5.06 2.63 23.32
C LEU A 122 -3.71 2.74 24.03
#